data_AF-A0A535FHX3-F1
#
_entry.id   AF-A0A535FHX3-F1
#
_cell.length_a   1.000
_cell.length_b   1.000
_cell.length_c   1.000
_cell.angle_alpha   90.00
_cell.angle_beta   90.00
_cell.angle_gamma   90.00
#
_symmetry.space_group_name_H-M   'P 1'
#
loop_
_entity.id
_entity.type
_entity.pdbx_description
1 polymer ?
#
loop_
_entity_poly.entity_id
_entity_poly.type
_entity_poly.pdbx_seq_one_letter_code
_entity_poly.pdbx_strand_id
1 'polypeptide(L)' 'MCQSEVALLRQKIELEMESMQRGLSGLNLGTARHAFIHTRMDHIGGYQDTLAHHIGVDEAQQVVCQLYVQTMEAGSSEPA' A
#
# COMPACT_ATOMS: atom_id res chain seq x y z
N MET A 1 14.22 13.86 -14.93
CA MET A 1 12.97 13.25 -15.41
C MET A 1 12.59 12.09 -14.48
N CYS A 2 12.23 12.35 -13.21
CA CYS A 2 12.01 11.26 -12.23
C CYS A 2 10.68 11.38 -11.47
N GLN A 3 9.97 12.50 -11.58
CA GLN A 3 8.70 12.69 -10.85
C GLN A 3 7.58 11.80 -11.38
N SER A 4 7.59 11.46 -12.68
CA SER A 4 6.52 10.65 -13.28
C SER A 4 6.61 9.17 -12.90
N GLU A 5 7.82 8.58 -12.85
CA GLU A 5 8.01 7.19 -12.41
C GLU A 5 7.70 7.03 -10.92
N VAL A 6 8.14 7.98 -10.08
CA VAL A 6 7.81 7.99 -8.65
C VAL A 6 6.30 8.17 -8.43
N ALA A 7 5.64 9.03 -9.21
CA ALA A 7 4.19 9.20 -9.14
C ALA A 7 3.42 7.94 -9.58
N LEU A 8 3.89 7.26 -10.63
CA LEU A 8 3.31 6.00 -11.08
C LEU A 8 3.49 4.87 -10.07
N LEU A 9 4.67 4.77 -9.44
CA LEU A 9 4.94 3.80 -8.38
C LEU A 9 4.07 4.07 -7.15
N ARG A 10 3.94 5.34 -6.73
CA ARG A 10 3.01 5.74 -5.66
C ARG A 10 1.58 5.32 -5.94
N GLN A 11 1.07 5.65 -7.13
CA GLN A 11 -0.29 5.30 -7.51
C GLN A 11 -0.53 3.78 -7.52
N LYS A 12 0.46 2.98 -7.93
CA LYS A 12 0.37 1.51 -7.86
C LYS A 12 0.30 1.03 -6.41
N ILE A 13 1.12 1.59 -5.51
CA ILE A 13 1.11 1.23 -4.10
C ILE A 13 -0.24 1.59 -3.47
N GLU A 14 -0.80 2.77 -3.77
CA GLU A 14 -2.14 3.18 -3.30
C GLU A 14 -3.21 2.16 -3.72
N LEU A 15 -3.19 1.73 -4.98
CA LEU A 15 -4.19 0.82 -5.53
C LEU A 15 -4.12 -0.59 -4.92
N GLU A 16 -2.91 -1.07 -4.62
CA GLU A 16 -2.68 -2.33 -3.90
C GLU A 16 -3.16 -2.22 -2.45
N MET A 17 -2.92 -1.08 -1.79
CA MET A 17 -3.36 -0.83 -0.42
C MET A 17 -4.87 -0.69 -0.32
N GLU A 18 -5.53 0.05 -1.21
CA GLU A 18 -6.99 0.13 -1.28
C GLU A 18 -7.63 -1.25 -1.49
N SER A 19 -7.04 -2.07 -2.36
CA SER A 19 -7.49 -3.44 -2.59
C SER A 19 -7.35 -4.29 -1.32
N MET A 20 -6.25 -4.12 -0.58
CA MET A 20 -6.03 -4.76 0.72
C MET A 20 -7.08 -4.31 1.75
N GLN A 21 -7.36 -3.01 1.85
CA GLN A 21 -8.37 -2.44 2.76
C GLN A 21 -9.76 -3.00 2.48
N ARG A 22 -10.17 -3.03 1.20
CA ARG A 22 -11.46 -3.59 0.79
C ARG A 22 -11.51 -5.10 1.03
N GLY A 23 -10.39 -5.81 0.87
CA GLY A 23 -10.27 -7.23 1.21
C GLY A 23 -10.30 -7.51 2.71
N LEU A 24 -9.88 -6.55 3.55
CA LEU A 24 -9.94 -6.57 5.01
C LEU A 24 -11.35 -6.28 5.54
N SER A 25 -12.07 -5.34 4.90
CA SER A 25 -13.45 -4.95 5.26
C SER A 25 -14.52 -5.80 4.56
N GLY A 26 -14.15 -6.57 3.53
CA GLY A 26 -15.03 -7.47 2.79
C GLY A 26 -15.11 -8.89 3.37
N LEU A 27 -16.03 -9.69 2.83
CA LEU A 27 -16.48 -11.03 3.25
C LEU A 27 -15.41 -12.17 3.28
N ASN A 28 -14.12 -11.87 3.28
CA ASN A 28 -13.06 -12.88 3.35
C ASN A 28 -12.77 -13.28 4.80
N LEU A 29 -13.60 -14.20 5.32
CA LEU A 29 -13.43 -14.84 6.62
C LEU A 29 -12.25 -15.83 6.59
N GLY A 30 -11.21 -15.57 7.40
CA GLY A 30 -10.17 -16.56 7.75
C GLY A 30 -8.90 -16.54 6.88
N THR A 31 -8.38 -17.74 6.56
CA THR A 31 -7.07 -17.99 5.93
C THR A 31 -6.89 -17.30 4.56
N ALA A 32 -7.98 -17.10 3.82
CA ALA A 32 -7.98 -16.36 2.55
C ALA A 32 -7.58 -14.89 2.73
N ARG A 33 -7.90 -14.28 3.89
CA ARG A 33 -7.53 -12.90 4.23
C ARG A 33 -6.02 -12.77 4.39
N HIS A 34 -5.39 -13.70 5.11
CA HIS A 34 -3.95 -13.66 5.35
C HIS A 34 -3.15 -13.91 4.06
N ALA A 35 -3.56 -14.85 3.22
CA ALA A 35 -2.92 -15.08 1.92
C ALA A 35 -3.05 -13.85 1.00
N PHE A 36 -4.25 -13.25 0.96
CA PHE A 36 -4.51 -12.04 0.17
C PHE A 36 -3.68 -10.85 0.64
N ILE A 37 -3.61 -10.61 1.96
CA ILE A 37 -2.78 -9.53 2.53
C ILE A 37 -1.30 -9.79 2.26
N HIS A 38 -0.84 -11.03 2.40
CA HIS A 38 0.56 -11.39 2.22
C HIS A 38 1.04 -11.13 0.79
N THR A 39 0.29 -11.57 -0.23
CA THR A 39 0.63 -11.30 -1.63
C THR A 39 0.69 -9.81 -1.94
N ARG A 40 -0.22 -9.02 -1.37
CA ARG A 40 -0.22 -7.56 -1.57
C ARG A 40 0.93 -6.86 -0.84
N MET A 41 1.29 -7.32 0.36
CA MET A 41 2.48 -6.83 1.07
C MET A 41 3.77 -7.15 0.33
N ASP A 42 3.87 -8.33 -0.28
CA ASP A 42 5.01 -8.71 -1.12
C ASP A 42 5.16 -7.76 -2.33
N HIS A 43 4.05 -7.48 -3.03
CA HIS A 43 4.03 -6.48 -4.12
C HIS A 43 4.43 -5.08 -3.63
N ILE A 44 3.89 -4.63 -2.49
CA ILE A 44 4.25 -3.34 -1.89
C ILE A 44 5.75 -3.29 -1.57
N GLY A 45 6.32 -4.39 -1.07
CA GLY A 45 7.76 -4.50 -0.83
C GLY A 45 8.60 -4.34 -2.11
N GLY A 46 8.19 -4.96 -3.22
CA GLY A 46 8.85 -4.79 -4.52
C GLY A 46 8.76 -3.35 -5.05
N TYR A 47 7.62 -2.70 -4.88
CA TYR A 47 7.47 -1.29 -5.24
C TYR A 47 8.26 -0.37 -4.31
N GLN A 48 8.34 -0.66 -3.01
CA GLN A 48 9.15 0.08 -2.05
C GLN A 48 10.62 0.00 -2.41
N ASP A 49 11.13 -1.17 -2.77
CA ASP A 49 12.51 -1.37 -3.20
C ASP A 49 12.81 -0.54 -4.46
N THR A 50 11.90 -0.56 -5.44
CA THR A 50 12.03 0.26 -6.64
C THR A 50 12.00 1.75 -6.30
N LEU A 51 11.09 2.17 -5.42
CA LEU A 51 10.98 3.56 -4.96
C LEU A 51 12.27 3.98 -4.24
N ALA A 52 12.84 3.12 -3.41
CA ALA A 52 14.08 3.36 -2.67
C ALA A 52 15.28 3.58 -3.61
N HIS A 53 15.31 2.91 -4.77
CA HIS A 53 16.32 3.17 -5.80
C HIS A 53 16.19 4.56 -6.43
N HIS A 54 14.99 5.17 -6.43
CA HIS A 54 14.74 6.47 -7.05
C HIS A 54 14.81 7.66 -6.08
N ILE A 55 14.28 7.50 -4.85
CA ILE A 55 14.16 8.59 -3.86
C ILE A 55 14.92 8.31 -2.56
N GLY A 56 15.59 7.17 -2.45
CA GLY A 56 16.27 6.74 -1.24
C GLY A 56 15.37 5.93 -0.31
N VAL A 57 16.00 5.04 0.48
CA VAL A 57 15.30 4.09 1.36
C VAL A 57 14.44 4.81 2.40
N ASP A 58 14.92 5.92 2.97
CA ASP A 58 14.23 6.66 4.03
C ASP A 58 12.95 7.33 3.51
N GLU A 59 13.02 8.02 2.36
CA GLU A 59 11.83 8.60 1.73
C GLU A 59 10.87 7.50 1.27
N ALA A 60 11.36 6.41 0.67
CA ALA A 60 10.51 5.32 0.23
C ALA A 60 9.77 4.64 1.40
N GLN A 61 10.45 4.44 2.52
CA GLN A 61 9.86 3.94 3.76
C GLN A 61 8.77 4.89 4.28
N GLN A 62 9.03 6.20 4.33
CA GLN A 62 8.03 7.18 4.75
C GLN A 62 6.79 7.16 3.86
N VAL A 63 6.97 7.10 2.54
CA VAL A 63 5.85 7.03 1.58
C VAL A 63 4.98 5.81 1.87
N VAL A 64 5.57 4.63 2.00
CA VAL A 64 4.83 3.39 2.25
C VAL A 64 4.14 3.42 3.61
N CYS A 65 4.81 3.88 4.67
CA CYS A 65 4.19 4.02 5.98
C CYS A 65 3.01 4.99 5.97
N GLN A 66 3.14 6.14 5.29
CA GLN A 66 2.08 7.13 5.20
C GLN A 66 0.86 6.59 4.45
N LEU A 67 1.07 5.94 3.31
CA LEU A 67 0.00 5.29 2.55
C LEU A 67 -0.68 4.19 3.38
N TYR A 68 0.09 3.39 4.11
CA TYR A 68 -0.47 2.31 4.94
C TYR A 68 -1.37 2.86 6.04
N VAL A 69 -0.91 3.89 6.75
CA VAL A 69 -1.68 4.57 7.79
C VAL A 69 -2.94 5.21 7.21
N GLN A 70 -2.83 5.96 6.11
CA GLN A 70 -3.99 6.56 5.43
C GLN A 70 -5.02 5.51 5.02
N THR A 71 -4.57 4.39 4.48
CA THR A 71 -5.45 3.31 4.04
C THR A 71 -6.11 2.60 5.22
N MET A 72 -5.38 2.34 6.29
CA MET A 72 -5.91 1.66 7.48
C MET A 72 -6.84 2.55 8.29
N GLU A 73 -6.50 3.84 8.44
CA GLU A 73 -7.30 4.83 9.17
C GLU A 73 -8.52 5.32 8.38
N ALA A 74 -8.46 5.36 7.04
CA ALA A 74 -9.62 5.66 6.21
C ALA A 74 -10.75 4.63 6.33
N GLY A 75 -10.46 3.42 6.84
CA GLY A 75 -11.47 2.41 7.16
C GLY A 75 -12.14 2.63 8.52
N SER A 76 -11.61 3.55 9.33
CA SER A 76 -12.04 3.84 10.71
C SER A 76 -12.76 5.19 10.85
N SER A 77 -12.79 6.00 9.79
CA SER A 77 -13.67 7.19 9.74
C SER A 77 -15.04 6.79 9.22
N GLU A 78 -15.89 6.28 10.13
CA GLU A 78 -17.34 6.42 9.98
C GLU A 78 -17.68 7.91 9.85
N PRO A 79 -18.39 8.34 8.78
CA PRO A 79 -18.99 9.66 8.78
C PRO A 79 -20.20 9.64 9.73
N ALA A 80 -20.12 10.42 10.81
CA ALA A 80 -21.26 10.77 11.65
C ALA A 80 -22.11 11.85 10.97
#